data_AF-A0A0J9GTG4-F1
#
_entry.id   AF-A0A0J9GTG4-F1
#
_cell.length_a   1.000
_cell.length_b   1.000
_cell.length_c   1.000
_cell.angle_alpha   90.00
_cell.angle_beta   90.00
_cell.angle_gamma   90.00
#
_symmetry.space_group_name_H-M   'P 1'
#
loop_
_entity.id
_entity.type
_entity.pdbx_description
1 polymer ?
#
loop_
_entity_poly.entity_id
_entity_poly.type
_entity_poly.pdbx_seq_one_letter_code
_entity_poly.pdbx_strand_id
1 'polypeptide(L)' 'MIDALNDELSLAAPLTVTVESCGEPNGFYDLDARAIIMCSAFEDHLFEMAKQLN' A
#
# COMPACT_ATOMS: atom_id res chain seq x y z
N MET A 1 8.75 -9.26 16.06
CA MET A 1 9.51 -8.54 15.01
C MET A 1 8.69 -7.38 14.45
N ILE A 2 7.43 -7.60 14.06
CA ILE A 2 6.51 -6.52 13.66
C ILE A 2 6.27 -5.53 14.82
N ASP A 3 6.03 -6.02 16.04
CA ASP A 3 5.76 -5.15 17.19
C ASP A 3 6.92 -4.21 17.51
N ALA A 4 8.15 -4.73 17.53
CA ALA A 4 9.35 -3.93 17.77
C ALA A 4 9.56 -2.85 16.68
N LEU A 5 9.26 -3.17 15.41
CA LEU A 5 9.35 -2.19 14.33
C LEU A 5 8.27 -1.11 14.44
N ASN A 6 7.06 -1.47 14.87
CA ASN A 6 5.99 -0.49 15.06
C ASN A 6 6.23 0.44 16.25
N ASP A 7 6.89 -0.05 17.30
CA ASP A 7 7.31 0.76 18.45
C ASP A 7 8.41 1.77 18.07
N GLU A 8 9.32 1.38 17.17
CA GLU A 8 10.46 2.21 16.76
C GLU A 8 10.13 3.14 15.57
N LEU A 9 9.24 2.71 14.67
CA LEU A 9 8.86 3.41 13.45
C LEU A 9 7.39 3.82 13.53
N SER A 10 7.17 4.99 14.12
CA SER A 10 5.85 5.64 14.16
C SER A 10 5.87 6.94 13.36
N LEU A 11 4.73 7.25 12.72
CA LEU A 11 4.53 8.55 12.09
C LEU A 11 4.09 9.58 13.13
N ALA A 12 4.55 10.83 12.97
CA ALA A 12 4.20 11.92 13.88
C ALA A 12 2.70 12.26 13.91
N ALA A 13 1.93 11.74 12.93
CA ALA A 13 0.48 11.86 12.87
C ALA A 13 -0.11 10.62 12.18
N PRO A 14 -1.40 10.31 12.44
CA PRO A 14 -2.11 9.29 11.68
C PRO A 14 -2.06 9.58 10.18
N LEU A 15 -1.80 8.54 9.39
CA LEU A 15 -1.74 8.61 7.94
C LEU A 15 -2.89 7.79 7.37
N THR A 16 -3.68 8.42 6.51
CA THR A 16 -4.75 7.73 5.80
C THR A 16 -4.15 6.89 4.68
N VAL A 17 -4.57 5.62 4.61
CA VAL A 17 -4.21 4.70 3.52
C VAL A 17 -5.51 4.22 2.87
N THR A 18 -5.66 4.44 1.55
CA THR A 18 -6.81 3.97 0.77
C THR A 18 -6.38 3.02 -0.34
N VAL A 19 -7.30 2.19 -0.82
CA VAL A 19 -7.09 1.31 -1.97
C VAL A 19 -8.06 1.71 -3.07
N GLU A 20 -7.55 2.09 -4.23
CA GLU A 20 -8.32 2.69 -5.31
C GLU A 20 -7.89 2.22 -6.71
N SER A 21 -8.77 2.44 -7.69
CA SER A 21 -8.44 2.25 -9.10
C SER A 21 -7.82 3.55 -9.64
N CYS A 22 -6.50 3.68 -9.50
CA CYS A 22 -5.76 4.89 -9.88
C CYS A 22 -5.01 4.81 -11.21
N GLY A 23 -5.02 3.66 -11.90
CA GLY A 23 -4.36 3.50 -13.20
C GLY A 23 -2.82 3.48 -13.19
N GLU A 24 -2.22 3.56 -12.01
CA GLU A 24 -0.76 3.55 -11.80
C GLU A 24 -0.32 2.25 -11.10
N PRO A 25 0.95 1.82 -11.26
CA PRO A 25 1.51 0.70 -10.51
C PRO A 25 1.63 0.98 -9.02
N ASN A 26 1.25 -0.03 -8.21
CA ASN A 26 1.39 -0.11 -6.75
C ASN A 26 0.63 0.95 -5.93
N GLY A 27 0.94 2.23 -6.11
CA GLY A 27 0.44 3.33 -5.29
C GLY A 27 1.40 4.53 -5.19
N PHE A 28 0.92 5.64 -4.64
CA PHE A 28 1.69 6.88 -4.46
C PHE A 28 1.30 7.64 -3.19
N TYR A 29 2.14 8.60 -2.81
CA TYR A 29 1.85 9.54 -1.72
C TYR A 29 1.20 10.81 -2.28
N ASP A 30 -0.02 11.12 -1.86
CA ASP A 30 -0.71 12.36 -2.17
C ASP A 30 -0.28 13.44 -1.16
N LEU A 31 0.44 14.45 -1.64
CA LEU A 31 0.95 15.55 -0.82
C LEU A 31 -0.16 16.48 -0.33
N ASP A 32 -1.21 16.67 -1.13
CA ASP A 32 -2.31 17.59 -0.83
C ASP A 32 -3.22 16.96 0.23
N ALA A 33 -3.55 15.68 0.07
CA ALA A 33 -4.35 14.92 1.03
C ALA A 33 -3.54 14.39 2.22
N ARG A 34 -2.20 14.41 2.14
CA ARG A 34 -1.28 13.74 3.08
C ARG A 34 -1.70 12.29 3.33
N ALA A 35 -1.86 11.53 2.25
CA ALA A 35 -2.36 10.16 2.27
C ALA A 35 -1.52 9.25 1.38
N ILE A 36 -1.55 7.94 1.65
CA ILE A 36 -1.06 6.92 0.72
C ILE A 36 -2.26 6.36 -0.04
N ILE A 37 -2.18 6.40 -1.37
CA ILE A 37 -3.17 5.77 -2.24
C ILE A 37 -2.51 4.52 -2.82
N MET A 38 -3.02 3.35 -2.42
CA MET A 38 -2.62 2.05 -2.97
C MET A 38 -3.46 1.77 -4.22
N CYS A 39 -2.79 1.49 -5.34
CA CYS A 39 -3.45 1.19 -6.61
C CYS A 39 -3.68 -0.31 -6.79
N SER A 40 -4.93 -0.70 -7.05
CA SER A 40 -5.31 -2.10 -7.29
C SER A 40 -4.89 -2.64 -8.65
N ALA A 41 -4.23 -1.84 -9.50
CA ALA A 41 -3.92 -2.19 -10.89
C ALA A 41 -3.07 -3.48 -11.05
N PHE A 42 -2.30 -3.86 -10.03
CA PHE A 42 -1.48 -5.07 -10.04
C PHE A 42 -2.09 -6.25 -9.28
N GLU A 43 -3.23 -6.04 -8.61
CA GLU A 43 -3.85 -7.05 -7.77
C GLU A 43 -4.14 -8.34 -8.55
N ASP A 44 -4.83 -8.23 -9.69
CA ASP A 44 -5.15 -9.38 -10.54
C ASP A 44 -3.89 -10.11 -11.04
N HIS A 45 -2.87 -9.36 -11.47
CA HIS A 45 -1.62 -9.93 -11.96
C HIS A 45 -0.88 -10.70 -10.86
N LEU A 46 -0.83 -10.14 -9.65
CA LEU A 46 -0.21 -10.78 -8.49
C LEU A 46 -0.97 -12.04 -8.06
N PHE A 47 -2.30 -12.03 -8.11
CA PHE A 47 -3.10 -13.23 -7.85
C PHE A 47 -2.85 -14.34 -8.87
N GLU A 48 -2.73 -14.01 -10.17
CA GLU A 48 -2.39 -15.00 -11.19
C GLU A 48 -0.98 -15.57 -10.99
N MET A 49 0.00 -14.74 -10.64
CA MET A 49 1.35 -15.23 -10.28
C MET A 49 1.31 -16.16 -9.06
N ALA A 50 0.55 -15.81 -8.03
CA ALA A 50 0.44 -16.63 -6.83
C ALA A 50 -0.15 -18.01 -7.13
N LYS A 51 -1.09 -18.12 -8.09
CA LYS A 51 -1.63 -19.41 -8.54
C LYS A 51 -0.59 -20.28 -9.24
N GLN A 52 0.40 -19.69 -9.92
CA GLN A 52 1.47 -20.42 -10.64
C GLN A 52 2.60 -20.90 -9.73
N LEU A 53 2.68 -20.38 -8.50
CA LEU A 53 3.69 -20.75 -7.50
C LEU A 53 3.22 -21.86 -6.54
N ASN A 54 1.99 -22.35 -6.72
CA ASN A 54 1.40 -23.50 -6.03
C ASN A 54 1.21 -24.69 -6.99
#